data_AF-A0A442B0M5-F1
#
_entry.id   AF-A0A442B0M5-F1
#
_cell.length_a   1.000
_cell.length_b   1.000
_cell.length_c   1.000
_cell.angle_alpha   90.00
_cell.angle_beta   90.00
_cell.angle_gamma   90.00
#
_symmetry.space_group_name_H-M   'P 1'
#
loop_
_entity.id
_entity.type
_entity.pdbx_description
1 polymer ?
#
loop_
_entity_poly.entity_id
_entity_poly.type
_entity_poly.pdbx_seq_one_letter_code
_entity_poly.pdbx_strand_id
1 'polypeptide(L)' 'MSGRLTVIGLGPGNADQVTPQAANAVAEASYFYGYKPYLDRLELRPDQTRIASDNREELARSNEALAKAAEGH' A
#
# COMPACT_ATOMS: atom_id res chain seq x y z
N MET A 1 -19.87 4.77 -4.73
CA MET A 1 -18.65 5.37 -4.15
C MET A 1 -17.50 5.04 -5.09
N SER A 2 -16.60 5.98 -5.39
CA SER A 2 -15.40 5.71 -6.19
C SER A 2 -14.26 5.33 -5.27
N GLY A 3 -13.66 4.15 -5.46
CA GLY A 3 -12.43 3.77 -4.77
C GLY A 3 -11.23 4.55 -5.31
N ARG A 4 -10.09 4.42 -4.63
CA ARG A 4 -8.86 5.14 -4.99
C ARG A 4 -7.63 4.28 -4.77
N LEU A 5 -6.86 4.10 -5.84
CA LEU A 5 -5.52 3.53 -5.76
C LEU A 5 -4.48 4.65 -5.64
N THR A 6 -3.55 4.53 -4.70
CA THR A 6 -2.39 5.44 -4.58
C THR A 6 -1.10 4.62 -4.51
N VAL A 7 -0.14 4.95 -5.37
CA VAL A 7 1.22 4.38 -5.30
C VAL A 7 2.09 5.33 -4.50
N ILE A 8 2.68 4.85 -3.42
CA ILE A 8 3.52 5.64 -2.51
C ILE A 8 4.96 5.13 -2.49
N GLY A 9 5.91 6.03 -2.26
CA GLY A 9 7.29 5.70 -1.95
C GLY A 9 7.57 5.84 -0.45
N LEU A 10 8.19 4.83 0.16
CA LEU A 10 8.59 4.84 1.57
C LEU A 10 10.03 5.33 1.80
N GLY A 11 10.67 5.89 0.77
CA GLY A 11 12.07 6.27 0.82
C GLY A 11 13.03 5.07 0.97
N PRO A 12 14.32 5.33 1.16
CA PRO A 12 15.38 4.32 1.04
C PRO A 12 15.54 3.41 2.28
N GLY A 13 14.92 3.74 3.42
CA GLY A 13 14.98 2.91 4.62
C GLY A 13 14.60 3.63 5.90
N ASN A 14 15.18 4.81 6.13
CA ASN A 14 14.92 5.59 7.34
C ASN A 14 13.48 6.13 7.36
N ALA A 15 12.79 5.98 8.49
CA ALA A 15 11.43 6.48 8.70
C ALA A 15 11.34 8.01 8.56
N ASP A 16 12.39 8.75 8.93
CA ASP A 16 12.45 10.21 8.78
C ASP A 16 12.47 10.68 7.31
N GLN A 17 12.68 9.75 6.38
CA GLN A 17 12.68 10.01 4.94
C GLN A 17 11.34 9.66 4.27
N VAL A 18 10.33 9.25 5.05
CA VAL A 18 8.96 9.10 4.56
C VAL A 18 8.33 10.48 4.51
N THR A 19 7.76 10.85 3.36
CA THR A 19 7.11 12.16 3.21
C THR A 19 5.78 12.20 3.97
N PRO A 20 5.35 13.39 4.44
CA PRO A 20 4.04 13.54 5.06
C PRO A 20 2.88 13.06 4.18
N GLN A 21 2.99 13.20 2.85
CA GLN A 21 1.97 12.75 1.90
C GLN A 21 1.87 11.21 1.85
N ALA A 22 3.01 10.51 1.89
CA ALA A 22 3.02 9.05 1.96
C ALA A 22 2.45 8.56 3.28
N ALA A 23 2.81 9.20 4.41
CA ALA A 23 2.26 8.88 5.72
C ALA A 23 0.73 9.08 5.77
N ASN A 24 0.21 10.18 5.22
CA ASN A 24 -1.22 10.44 5.15
C ASN A 24 -1.95 9.41 4.28
N ALA A 25 -1.38 9.03 3.14
CA ALA A 25 -1.96 7.98 2.29
C ALA A 25 -2.01 6.62 3.01
N VAL A 26 -0.98 6.27 3.80
CA VAL A 26 -1.00 5.09 4.67
C VAL A 26 -2.09 5.24 5.74
N ALA A 27 -2.29 6.41 6.33
CA ALA A 27 -3.34 6.59 7.33
C ALA A 27 -4.75 6.40 6.75
N GLU A 28 -5.00 6.88 5.52
CA GLU A 28 -6.30 6.83 4.85
C GLU A 28 -6.63 5.47 4.22
N ALA A 29 -5.62 4.68 3.83
CA ALA A 29 -5.83 3.44 3.11
C ALA A 29 -6.33 2.29 4.01
N SER A 30 -7.15 1.41 3.44
CA SER A 30 -7.62 0.18 4.10
C SER A 30 -6.86 -1.08 3.62
N TYR A 31 -6.35 -1.08 2.39
CA TYR A 31 -5.69 -2.23 1.77
C TYR A 31 -4.29 -1.86 1.29
N PHE A 32 -3.31 -2.71 1.61
CA PHE A 32 -1.90 -2.49 1.32
C PHE A 32 -1.35 -3.61 0.45
N TYR A 33 -1.14 -3.31 -0.82
CA TYR A 33 -0.53 -4.22 -1.78
C TYR A 33 0.95 -3.87 -1.95
N GLY A 34 1.85 -4.84 -1.76
CA GLY A 34 3.27 -4.56 -1.90
C GLY A 34 4.17 -5.77 -1.78
N TYR A 35 5.43 -5.60 -2.19
CA TYR A 35 6.49 -6.55 -1.89
C TYR A 35 6.67 -6.63 -0.37
N LYS A 36 6.69 -7.85 0.18
CA LYS A 36 6.65 -8.10 1.63
C LYS A 36 7.59 -7.20 2.48
N PRO A 37 8.89 -7.05 2.15
CA PRO A 37 9.79 -6.19 2.92
C PRO A 37 9.41 -4.71 2.96
N TYR A 38 8.69 -4.20 1.95
CA TYR A 38 8.18 -2.82 2.00
C TYR A 38 6.96 -2.70 2.90
N LEU A 39 6.07 -3.70 2.89
CA LEU A 39 4.94 -3.73 3.80
C LEU A 39 5.37 -3.92 5.26
N ASP A 40 6.44 -4.68 5.51
CA ASP A 40 7.02 -4.88 6.84
C ASP A 40 7.52 -3.57 7.47
N ARG A 41 7.77 -2.52 6.68
CA ARG A 41 8.15 -1.18 7.17
C ARG A 41 6.96 -0.35 7.65
N LEU A 42 5.72 -0.82 7.47
CA LEU A 42 4.52 -0.13 7.88
C LEU A 42 3.96 -0.72 9.18
N GLU A 43 3.67 0.16 10.14
CA GLU A 43 2.87 -0.16 11.31
C GLU A 43 1.39 0.02 10.97
N LEU A 44 0.74 -1.08 10.59
CA LEU A 44 -0.66 -1.07 10.19
C LEU A 44 -1.58 -1.17 11.40
N ARG A 45 -2.67 -0.40 11.36
CA ARG A 45 -3.73 -0.48 12.35
C ARG A 45 -4.55 -1.77 12.19
N PRO A 46 -5.31 -2.20 13.20
CA PRO A 46 -6.12 -3.43 13.13
C PRO A 46 -7.17 -3.47 12.00
N ASP A 47 -7.66 -2.31 11.54
CA ASP A 47 -8.61 -2.17 10.43
C ASP A 47 -7.95 -2.25 9.04
N GLN A 48 -6.62 -2.23 8.99
CA GLN A 48 -5.85 -2.20 7.74
C GLN A 48 -5.39 -3.59 7.34
N THR A 49 -5.62 -3.95 6.07
CA THR A 49 -5.32 -5.28 5.52
C THR A 49 -4.03 -5.26 4.72
N ARG A 50 -3.12 -6.17 5.06
CA ARG A 50 -1.87 -6.39 4.34
C ARG A 50 -2.01 -7.49 3.30
N ILE A 51 -1.69 -7.21 2.04
CA ILE A 51 -1.63 -8.17 0.92
C ILE A 51 -0.20 -8.17 0.38
N ALA A 52 0.63 -9.03 0.97
CA ALA A 52 2.03 -9.17 0.59
C ALA A 52 2.18 -10.08 -0.63
N SER A 53 3.06 -9.70 -1.55
CA SER A 53 3.48 -10.53 -2.69
C SER A 53 5.00 -10.66 -2.75
N ASP A 54 5.50 -11.56 -3.60
CA ASP A 54 6.89 -11.54 -4.03
C ASP A 54 7.15 -10.40 -5.05
N ASN A 55 8.41 -10.04 -5.26
CA ASN A 55 8.77 -8.99 -6.22
C ASN A 55 8.66 -9.43 -7.68
N ARG A 56 8.37 -10.71 -7.96
CA ARG A 56 8.13 -11.24 -9.32
C ARG A 56 6.66 -11.19 -9.76
N GLU A 57 5.78 -10.70 -8.89
CA GLU A 57 4.31 -10.76 -9.06
C GLU A 57 3.68 -9.38 -9.31
N GLU A 58 4.44 -8.45 -9.90
CA GLU A 58 4.07 -7.04 -10.00
C GLU A 58 2.77 -6.79 -10.78
N LEU A 59 2.57 -7.53 -11.88
CA LEU A 59 1.37 -7.42 -12.70
C LEU A 59 0.14 -7.97 -11.96
N ALA A 60 0.26 -9.13 -11.32
CA ALA A 60 -0.82 -9.72 -10.53
C ALA A 60 -1.22 -8.78 -9.39
N ARG A 61 -0.24 -8.30 -8.61
CA ARG A 61 -0.43 -7.32 -7.54
C ARG A 61 -1.12 -6.05 -8.02
N SER A 62 -0.70 -5.50 -9.16
CA SER A 62 -1.28 -4.27 -9.72
C SER A 62 -2.73 -4.49 -10.16
N ASN A 63 -3.02 -5.61 -10.81
CA ASN A 63 -4.37 -5.97 -11.24
C ASN A 63 -5.33 -6.15 -10.05
N GLU A 64 -4.89 -6.84 -8.99
CA GLU A 64 -5.69 -7.01 -7.78
C GLU A 64 -5.99 -5.67 -7.08
N ALA A 65 -4.99 -4.80 -6.98
CA ALA A 65 -5.18 -3.48 -6.36
C ALA A 65 -6.14 -2.59 -7.17
N LEU A 66 -6.06 -2.63 -8.52
CA LEU A 66 -6.99 -1.94 -9.40
C LEU A 66 -8.41 -2.50 -9.28
N ALA A 67 -8.57 -3.82 -9.24
CA ALA A 67 -9.87 -4.46 -9.05
C ALA A 67 -10.49 -4.05 -7.71
N LYS A 68 -9.69 -4.01 -6.63
CA LYS A 68 -10.13 -3.58 -5.31
C LYS A 68 -10.60 -2.12 -5.31
N ALA A 69 -9.87 -1.23 -5.97
CA ALA A 69 -10.29 0.16 -6.13
C ALA A 69 -11.59 0.30 -6.95
N ALA A 70 -11.78 -0.54 -7.97
CA ALA A 70 -13.01 -0.56 -8.77
C ALA A 70 -14.25 -1.01 -7.96
N GLU A 71 -14.07 -1.80 -6.89
CA GLU A 71 -15.12 -2.16 -5.93
C GLU A 71 -15.53 -1.00 -5.00
N GLY A 72 -14.80 0.13 -5.03
CA GLY A 72 -15.09 1.29 -4.19
C GLY A 72 -14.17 1.46 -2.97
N HIS A 73 -13.05 0.72 -2.93
CA HIS A 73 -12.07 0.76 -1.84
C HIS A 73 -10.86 1.64 -2.11
#